data_AF-A0ABD7CUY4-F1
#
_entry.id   AF-A0ABD7CUY4-F1
#
_cell.length_a   1.000
_cell.length_b   1.000
_cell.length_c   1.000
_cell.angle_alpha   90.00
_cell.angle_beta   90.00
_cell.angle_gamma   90.00
#
_symmetry.space_group_name_H-M   'P 1'
#
loop_
_entity.id
_entity.type
_entity.pdbx_description
1 polymer ?
#
loop_
_entity_poly.entity_id
_entity_poly.type
_entity_poly.pdbx_seq_one_letter_code
_entity_poly.pdbx_strand_id
1 'polypeptide(L)' 'MGKSTDVARAKARRVKGMIKESDGIALDDERLKAEGRREQAEARREEALARAARPSSDRPSSDR' A
#
# COMPACT_ATOMS: atom_id res chain seq x y z
N MET A 1 -10.42 -4.94 -14.85
CA MET A 1 -9.42 -3.97 -14.32
C MET A 1 -8.10 -4.72 -14.19
N GLY A 2 -6.98 -4.18 -14.70
CA GLY A 2 -5.73 -4.92 -14.83
C GLY A 2 -4.90 -4.95 -13.53
N LYS A 3 -4.09 -5.99 -13.34
CA LYS A 3 -3.25 -6.19 -12.15
C LYS A 3 -2.34 -5.00 -11.81
N SER A 4 -1.91 -4.24 -12.82
CA SER A 4 -1.08 -3.03 -12.65
C SER A 4 -1.86 -1.86 -12.01
N THR A 5 -3.16 -1.74 -12.26
CA THR A 5 -3.98 -0.69 -11.65
C THR A 5 -4.27 -0.95 -10.17
N ASP A 6 -4.32 -2.20 -9.74
CA ASP A 6 -4.54 -2.57 -8.33
C ASP A 6 -3.31 -2.24 -7.46
N VAL A 7 -2.11 -2.58 -7.95
CA VAL A 7 -0.85 -2.22 -7.27
C VAL A 7 -0.66 -0.70 -7.24
N ALA A 8 -0.96 0.00 -8.34
CA ALA A 8 -0.89 1.47 -8.37
C ALA A 8 -1.86 2.11 -7.38
N ARG A 9 -3.08 1.57 -7.25
CA ARG A 9 -4.08 2.05 -6.29
C ARG A 9 -3.65 1.82 -4.85
N ALA A 10 -3.09 0.65 -4.52
CA ALA A 10 -2.57 0.37 -3.18
C ALA A 10 -1.44 1.34 -2.81
N LYS A 11 -0.51 1.61 -3.74
CA LYS A 11 0.55 2.60 -3.54
C LYS A 11 0.00 4.02 -3.37
N ALA A 12 -0.98 4.44 -4.17
CA ALA A 12 -1.60 5.76 -4.04
C ALA A 12 -2.28 5.94 -2.67
N ARG A 13 -2.97 4.92 -2.16
CA ARG A 13 -3.57 4.93 -0.82
C ARG A 13 -2.52 5.04 0.28
N ARG A 14 -1.38 4.35 0.14
CA ARG A 14 -0.26 4.48 1.07
C ARG A 14 0.30 5.90 1.10
N VAL A 15 0.52 6.51 -0.06
CA VAL A 15 1.01 7.91 -0.15
C VAL A 15 0.01 8.87 0.49
N LYS A 16 -1.29 8.70 0.24
CA LYS A 16 -2.34 9.50 0.88
C LYS A 16 -2.27 9.43 2.40
N GLY A 17 -2.12 8.24 2.97
CA GLY A 17 -1.98 8.06 4.41
C GLY A 17 -0.69 8.68 4.98
N MET A 18 0.40 8.71 4.20
CA MET A 18 1.63 9.42 4.60
C MET A 18 1.43 10.93 4.65
N ILE A 19 0.74 11.51 3.67
CA ILE A 19 0.42 12.94 3.64
C ILE A 19 -0.39 13.32 4.88
N LYS A 20 -1.45 12.56 5.18
CA LYS A 20 -2.25 12.77 6.40
C LYS A 20 -1.44 12.67 7.69
N GLU A 21 -0.53 11.70 7.78
CA GLU A 21 0.32 11.57 8.97
C GLU A 21 1.24 12.78 9.13
N SER A 22 1.90 13.21 8.06
CA SER A 22 2.76 14.39 8.04
C SER A 22 2.00 15.66 8.37
N ASP A 23 0.83 15.87 7.76
CA ASP A 23 -0.02 17.03 8.04
C ASP A 23 -0.51 17.03 9.48
N GLY A 24 -0.90 15.86 10.02
CA GLY A 24 -1.29 15.72 11.42
C GLY A 24 -0.14 16.05 12.40
N ILE A 25 1.11 15.72 12.05
CA ILE A 25 2.28 16.12 12.82
C ILE A 25 2.51 17.64 12.72
N ALA A 26 2.42 18.21 11.52
CA ALA A 26 2.69 19.63 11.30
C ALA A 26 1.62 20.54 11.93
N LEU A 27 0.37 20.06 12.01
CA LEU A 27 -0.78 20.79 12.54
C LEU A 27 -1.12 20.43 14.00
N ASP A 28 -0.36 19.52 14.62
CA ASP A 28 -0.65 18.93 15.94
C ASP A 28 -2.07 18.31 16.03
N ASP A 29 -2.55 17.76 14.91
CA ASP A 29 -3.85 17.10 14.78
C ASP A 29 -3.66 15.57 14.90
N GLU A 30 -3.81 15.08 16.14
CA GLU A 30 -3.70 13.65 16.46
C GLU A 30 -4.73 12.78 15.73
N ARG A 31 -5.91 13.33 15.39
CA ARG A 31 -6.90 12.58 14.62
C ARG A 31 -6.42 12.39 13.19
N LEU A 32 -5.95 13.45 12.54
CA LEU A 32 -5.45 13.38 11.17
C LEU A 32 -4.24 12.44 11.07
N LYS A 33 -3.36 12.51 12.08
CA LYS A 33 -2.21 11.61 12.22
C LYS A 33 -2.64 10.14 12.35
N ALA A 34 -3.64 9.86 13.19
CA ALA A 34 -4.17 8.50 13.37
C ALA A 34 -4.87 7.97 12.11
N GLU A 35 -5.62 8.83 11.41
CA GLU A 35 -6.22 8.47 10.11
C GLU A 35 -5.15 8.11 9.08
N GLY A 36 -4.07 8.89 9.00
CA GLY A 36 -2.94 8.61 8.11
C GLY A 36 -2.29 7.26 8.38
N ARG A 37 -2.03 6.93 9.65
CA ARG A 37 -1.50 5.61 10.06
C ARG A 37 -2.44 4.48 9.68
N ARG A 38 -3.76 4.65 9.84
CA ARG A 38 -4.76 3.63 9.49
C ARG A 38 -4.80 3.37 7.99
N GLU A 39 -4.85 4.42 7.17
CA GLU A 39 -4.84 4.30 5.71
C GLU A 39 -3.56 3.62 5.20
N GLN A 40 -2.40 3.91 5.79
CA GLN A 40 -1.16 3.21 5.47
C GLN A 40 -1.20 1.72 5.84
N ALA A 41 -1.75 1.37 7.00
CA ALA A 41 -1.85 -0.02 7.44
C ALA A 41 -2.78 -0.85 6.53
N GLU A 42 -3.92 -0.28 6.13
CA GLU A 42 -4.84 -0.88 5.17
C GLU A 42 -4.17 -1.08 3.80
N ALA A 43 -3.48 -0.06 3.30
CA ALA A 43 -2.75 -0.15 2.02
C ALA A 43 -1.67 -1.24 2.04
N ARG A 44 -0.95 -1.42 3.16
CA ARG A 44 0.03 -2.52 3.31
C ARG A 44 -0.63 -3.89 3.28
N ARG A 45 -1.81 -4.04 3.89
CA ARG A 45 -2.58 -5.30 3.83
C ARG A 45 -3.04 -5.59 2.41
N GLU A 46 -3.56 -4.60 1.70
CA GLU A 46 -3.96 -4.75 0.29
C GLU A 46 -2.77 -5.12 -0.60
N GLU A 47 -1.61 -4.46 -0.42
CA GLU A 47 -0.39 -4.78 -1.16
C GLU A 47 0.10 -6.21 -0.88
N ALA A 48 0.06 -6.65 0.39
CA ALA A 48 0.44 -8.01 0.77
C ALA A 48 -0.49 -9.06 0.15
N LEU A 49 -1.80 -8.83 0.18
CA LEU A 49 -2.79 -9.70 -0.44
C LEU A 49 -2.62 -9.75 -1.96
N ALA A 50 -2.43 -8.60 -2.62
CA ALA A 50 -2.18 -8.52 -4.05
C ALA A 50 -0.90 -9.26 -4.44
N ARG A 51 0.16 -9.17 -3.61
CA ARG A 51 1.43 -9.86 -3.84
C ARG A 51 1.31 -11.36 -3.62
N ALA A 52 0.60 -11.81 -2.59
CA ALA A 52 0.32 -13.23 -2.33
C ALA A 52 -0.56 -13.86 -3.41
N ALA A 53 -1.49 -13.08 -3.98
CA ALA A 53 -2.32 -13.49 -5.11
C ALA A 53 -1.56 -13.53 -6.45
N ARG A 54 -0.29 -13.10 -6.51
CA ARG A 54 0.55 -13.33 -7.69
C ARG A 54 0.98 -14.80 -7.65
N PRO A 55 0.51 -15.68 -8.57
CA PRO A 55 1.12 -16.98 -8.72
C PRO A 55 2.59 -16.76 -9.05
N SER A 56 3.47 -17.54 -8.43
CA SER A 56 4.89 -17.62 -8.71
C SER A 56 5.13 -18.09 -10.16
N SER A 57 4.89 -17.22 -11.14
CA SER A 57 5.21 -17.50 -12.56
C SER A 57 6.62 -17.04 -12.93
N ASP A 58 7.37 -16.44 -12.00
CA ASP A 58 8.73 -15.93 -12.24
C ASP A 58 9.81 -16.86 -11.66
N ARG A 59 9.58 -18.18 -11.65
CA ARG A 59 10.71 -19.12 -11.58
C ARG A 59 11.26 -19.24 -13.00
N PRO A 60 12.44 -18.68 -13.34
CA PRO A 60 13.08 -19.08 -14.58
C PRO A 60 13.31 -20.58 -14.47
N SER A 61 12.76 -21.31 -15.44
CA SER A 61 13.08 -22.71 -15.68
C SER A 61 14.57 -22.81 -15.96
N SER A 62 15.37 -22.97 -14.91
CA SER A 62 16.68 -23.59 -15.01
C SER A 62 16.46 -25.04 -14.61
N ASP A 63 16.00 -25.83 -15.57
CA ASP A 63 16.03 -27.28 -15.48
C ASP A 63 16.57 -27.80 -16.81
N ARG A 64 17.77 -28.38 -16.72
CA ARG A 64 18.57 -29.14 -17.69
C ARG A 64 19.30 -28.42 -18.82
#